data_AF-A0A822EC48-F1
#
_entry.id   AF-A0A822EC48-F1
#
_cell.length_a   1.000
_cell.length_b   1.000
_cell.length_c   1.000
_cell.angle_alpha   90.00
_cell.angle_beta   90.00
_cell.angle_gamma   90.00
#
_symmetry.space_group_name_H-M   'P 1'
#
loop_
_entity.id
_entity.type
_entity.pdbx_description
1 polymer ?
#
loop_
_entity_poly.entity_id
_entity_poly.type
_entity_poly.pdbx_seq_one_letter_code
_entity_poly.pdbx_strand_id
1 'polypeptide(L)' 'EHLSIENSMWLLIETFTTVGYGDFTPSTLCGRTVAAMTGLVGIFSTALLIAVLTQKLLMNRWEKYVHNFVLDIELAKK' A
#
# COMPACT_ATOMS: atom_id res chain seq x y z
N GLU A 1 3.04 24.76 -22.41
CA GLU A 1 4.15 24.26 -21.55
C GLU A 1 3.71 23.44 -20.33
N HIS A 2 2.45 23.49 -19.89
CA HIS A 2 1.96 22.71 -18.73
C HIS A 2 1.96 21.18 -18.91
N LEU A 3 2.02 20.68 -20.14
CA LEU A 3 1.84 19.26 -20.43
C LEU A 3 2.97 18.35 -19.90
N SER A 4 4.22 18.82 -19.74
CA SER A 4 5.33 17.90 -19.43
C SER A 4 5.40 17.48 -17.96
N ILE A 5 5.17 18.42 -17.03
CA ILE A 5 5.23 18.16 -15.58
C ILE A 5 4.03 17.32 -15.15
N GLU A 6 2.83 17.68 -15.62
CA GLU A 6 1.60 16.94 -15.31
C GLU A 6 1.69 15.49 -15.78
N ASN A 7 2.15 15.25 -17.01
CA ASN A 7 2.36 13.90 -17.54
C ASN A 7 3.45 13.13 -16.78
N SER A 8 4.52 13.80 -16.34
CA SER A 8 5.58 13.16 -15.55
C SER A 8 5.10 12.77 -14.16
N MET A 9 4.30 13.62 -13.52
CA MET A 9 3.68 13.32 -12.22
C MET A 9 2.68 12.18 -12.34
N TRP A 10 1.87 12.17 -13.41
CA TRP A 10 0.95 11.08 -13.71
C TRP A 10 1.69 9.74 -13.88
N LEU A 11 2.75 9.72 -14.70
CA LEU A 11 3.63 8.55 -14.86
C LEU A 11 4.22 8.05 -13.52
N LEU A 12 4.66 8.98 -12.67
CA LEU A 12 5.20 8.61 -11.36
C LEU A 12 4.12 8.02 -10.44
N ILE A 13 2.91 8.59 -10.43
CA ILE A 13 1.79 8.11 -9.60
C ILE A 13 1.35 6.71 -10.05
N GLU A 14 1.13 6.49 -11.35
CA GLU A 14 0.71 5.18 -11.86
C GLU A 14 1.78 4.10 -11.62
N THR A 15 3.07 4.47 -11.70
CA THR A 15 4.18 3.56 -11.47
C THR A 15 4.32 3.23 -9.99
N PHE A 16 4.21 4.23 -9.12
CA PHE A 16 4.28 4.06 -7.66
C PHE A 16 3.13 3.22 -7.12
N THR A 17 1.93 3.42 -7.66
CA THR A 17 0.73 2.64 -7.30
C THR A 17 0.67 1.27 -7.99
N THR A 18 1.66 0.94 -8.83
CA THR A 18 1.73 -0.31 -9.60
C THR A 18 0.56 -0.53 -10.57
N VAL A 19 -0.13 0.56 -10.97
CA VAL A 19 -1.25 0.52 -11.93
C VAL A 19 -0.72 0.37 -13.35
N GLY A 20 0.17 1.27 -13.77
CA GLY A 20 0.84 1.27 -15.07
C GLY A 20 -0.12 1.19 -16.27
N TYR A 21 -0.88 2.25 -16.54
CA TYR A 21 -1.77 2.32 -17.70
C TYR A 21 -0.98 2.27 -19.02
N GLY A 22 0.23 2.84 -19.03
CA GLY A 22 1.14 2.79 -20.18
C GLY A 22 0.79 3.81 -21.28
N ASP A 23 -0.02 4.81 -20.95
CA ASP A 23 -0.28 6.00 -21.76
C ASP A 23 0.98 6.87 -21.90
N PHE A 24 1.81 6.93 -20.86
CA PHE A 24 3.14 7.52 -20.91
C PHE A 24 4.21 6.48 -20.55
N THR A 25 5.29 6.40 -21.33
CA THR A 25 6.40 5.49 -21.04
C THR A 25 7.75 6.18 -21.25
N PRO A 26 8.72 5.99 -20.33
CA PRO A 26 10.04 6.58 -20.50
C PRO A 26 10.79 5.91 -21.64
N SER A 27 11.09 6.67 -22.69
CA SER A 27 11.87 6.19 -23.83
C SER A 27 13.38 6.21 -23.56
N THR A 28 13.84 7.04 -22.62
CA THR A 28 15.27 7.17 -22.27
C THR A 28 15.70 6.13 -21.24
N LEU A 29 16.97 5.72 -21.29
CA LEU A 29 17.53 4.77 -20.32
C LEU A 29 17.43 5.29 -18.88
N CYS A 30 17.74 6.58 -18.67
CA CYS A 30 17.62 7.23 -17.37
C CYS A 30 16.17 7.21 -16.86
N GLY A 31 15.19 7.57 -17.69
CA GLY A 31 13.78 7.54 -17.31
C GLY A 31 13.29 6.15 -16.91
N ARG A 32 13.76 5.11 -17.60
CA ARG A 32 13.45 3.71 -17.26
C ARG A 32 14.00 3.30 -15.91
N THR A 33 15.24 3.70 -15.59
CA THR A 33 15.83 3.42 -14.28
C THR A 33 15.08 4.11 -13.14
N VAL A 34 14.65 5.36 -13.34
CA VAL A 34 13.85 6.10 -12.36
C VAL A 34 12.48 5.43 -12.18
N ALA A 35 11.78 5.08 -13.27
CA ALA A 35 10.51 4.37 -13.18
C ALA A 35 10.64 3.03 -12.44
N ALA A 36 11.69 2.25 -12.72
CA ALA A 36 11.96 1.00 -12.02
C ALA A 36 12.21 1.21 -10.51
N MET A 37 13.00 2.22 -10.14
CA MET A 37 13.23 2.57 -8.73
C MET A 37 11.94 3.02 -8.04
N THR A 38 11.14 3.86 -8.69
CA THR A 38 9.84 4.31 -8.16
C THR A 38 8.89 3.13 -7.91
N GLY A 39 8.85 2.15 -8.83
CA GLY A 39 8.08 0.93 -8.64
C GLY A 39 8.52 0.11 -7.43
N LEU A 40 9.84 -0.05 -7.23
CA LEU A 40 10.37 -0.73 -6.04
C LEU A 40 9.96 0.00 -4.74
N VAL A 41 10.08 1.33 -4.70
CA VAL A 41 9.66 2.13 -3.53
C VAL A 41 8.17 1.98 -3.27
N GLY A 42 7.33 1.92 -4.31
CA GLY A 42 5.89 1.67 -4.19
C GLY A 42 5.58 0.33 -3.52
N ILE A 43 6.24 -0.74 -3.94
CA ILE A 43 6.09 -2.08 -3.35
C ILE A 43 6.55 -2.09 -1.88
N PHE A 44 7.70 -1.49 -1.56
CA PHE A 44 8.14 -1.39 -0.17
C PHE A 44 7.17 -0.58 0.70
N SER A 45 6.62 0.52 0.17
CA SER A 45 5.67 1.37 0.89
C SER A 45 4.37 0.63 1.18
N THR A 46 3.82 -0.08 0.19
CA THR A 46 2.59 -0.87 0.37
C THR A 46 2.80 -2.03 1.35
N ALA A 47 3.95 -2.70 1.30
CA ALA A 47 4.29 -3.77 2.26
C ALA A 47 4.36 -3.25 3.71
N LEU A 48 5.01 -2.10 3.93
CA LEU A 48 5.07 -1.46 5.24
C LEU A 48 3.69 -1.02 5.72
N LEU A 49 2.88 -0.44 4.83
CA LEU A 49 1.50 -0.04 5.14
C LEU A 49 0.67 -1.24 5.59
N ILE A 50 0.73 -2.37 4.88
CA ILE A 50 0.03 -3.60 5.25
C ILE A 50 0.54 -4.11 6.60
N ALA A 51 1.86 -4.09 6.84
CA ALA A 51 2.43 -4.55 8.11
C ALA A 51 1.93 -3.72 9.31
N VAL A 52 1.89 -2.40 9.18
CA VAL A 52 1.40 -1.49 10.23
C VAL A 52 -0.12 -1.65 10.42
N LEU A 53 -0.89 -1.71 9.33
CA LEU A 53 -2.34 -1.94 9.41
C LEU A 53 -2.65 -3.27 10.09
N THR A 54 -1.91 -4.33 9.74
CA THR A 54 -2.06 -5.65 10.36
C THR A 54 -1.79 -5.60 11.85
N GLN A 55 -0.75 -4.90 12.30
CA GLN A 55 -0.46 -4.73 13.73
C GLN A 55 -1.53 -3.92 14.47
N LYS A 56 -2.20 -2.98 13.80
CA LYS A 56 -3.26 -2.15 14.41
C LYS A 56 -4.64 -2.81 14.40
N LEU A 57 -4.94 -3.60 13.37
CA LEU A 57 -6.23 -4.26 13.18
C LEU A 57 -6.28 -5.64 13.82
N LEU A 58 -5.15 -6.36 13.86
CA LEU A 58 -5.11 -7.63 14.59
C LEU A 58 -5.04 -7.36 16.08
N MET A 59 -6.05 -7.84 16.79
CA MET A 59 -6.07 -7.83 18.24
C MET A 59 -4.84 -8.54 18.81
N ASN A 60 -4.20 -7.90 19.78
CA ASN A 60 -3.12 -8.50 20.53
C ASN A 60 -3.62 -9.75 21.26
N ARG A 61 -2.72 -10.69 21.55
CA ARG A 61 -3.06 -11.97 22.21
C ARG A 61 -3.89 -11.79 23.50
N TRP A 62 -3.67 -10.69 24.22
CA TRP A 62 -4.38 -10.33 25.45
C TRP A 62 -5.78 -9.78 25.18
N GLU A 63 -5.95 -8.96 24.14
CA GLU A 63 -7.25 -8.44 23.72
C GLU A 63 -8.14 -9.58 23.21
N LYS A 64 -7.58 -10.53 22.45
CA LYS A 64 -8.31 -11.74 22.03
C LYS A 64 -8.81 -12.56 23.21
N TYR A 65 -8.02 -12.68 24.28
CA TYR A 65 -8.44 -13.43 25.47
C TYR A 65 -9.63 -12.77 26.16
N VAL A 66 -9.58 -11.45 26.37
CA VAL A 66 -10.69 -10.70 26.97
C VAL A 66 -11.93 -10.72 26.07
N HIS A 67 -11.75 -10.52 24.76
CA HIS A 67 -12.86 -10.56 23.81
C HIS A 67 -13.56 -11.93 23.80
N ASN A 68 -12.79 -13.03 23.78
CA ASN A 68 -13.34 -14.37 23.86
C ASN A 68 -14.02 -14.63 25.20
N PHE A 69 -13.44 -14.17 26.31
CA PHE A 69 -14.06 -14.31 27.63
C PHE A 69 -15.41 -13.59 27.73
N VAL A 70 -15.51 -12.37 27.18
CA VAL A 70 -16.78 -11.63 27.13
C VAL A 70 -17.80 -12.35 26.25
N LEU A 71 -17.38 -12.87 25.09
CA LEU A 71 -18.25 -13.69 24.23
C LEU A 71 -18.76 -14.94 24.95
N ASP A 72 -17.91 -15.64 25.70
CA ASP A 72 -18.30 -16.83 26.46
C ASP A 72 -19.36 -16.50 27.53
N ILE A 73 -19.25 -15.33 28.18
CA ILE A 73 -20.26 -14.83 29.13
C ILE A 73 -21.59 -14.55 28.42
N GLU A 74 -21.56 -13.88 27.25
CA GLU A 74 -22.78 -13.58 26.49
C GLU A 74 -23.47 -14.86 25.99
N LEU A 75 -22.70 -15.84 25.53
CA LEU A 75 -23.22 -17.13 25.10
C LEU A 75 -23.81 -17.93 26.26
N ALA A 76 -23.16 -17.93 27.44
CA ALA A 76 -23.66 -18.62 28.63
C ALA A 76 -24.94 -17.98 29.21
N LYS A 77 -25.21 -16.71 28.89
CA LYS A 77 -26.40 -15.98 29.32
C LYS A 77 -27.63 -16.24 28.43
N LYS A 78 -27.41 -16.87 27.27
CA LYS A 78 -28.45 -17.23 26.29
C LYS A 78 -28.91 -18.66 26.51
#